data_AF-A0ABC9GW21-F1
#
_entry.id   AF-A0ABC9GW21-F1
#
_cell.length_a   1.000
_cell.length_b   1.000
_cell.length_c   1.000
_cell.angle_alpha   90.00
_cell.angle_beta   90.00
_cell.angle_gamma   90.00
#
_symmetry.space_group_name_H-M   'P 1'
#
loop_
_entity.id
_entity.type
_entity.pdbx_description
1 polymer ?
#
loop_
_entity_poly.entity_id
_entity_poly.type
_entity_poly.pdbx_seq_one_letter_code
_entity_poly.pdbx_strand_id
1 'polypeptide(L)'
;MSLRRRFLNLATLNSEHCIYSIRRMDMSRQHLFYPATPTEQKKLSFQEMESIQMPPISASFHPNPSPYAGDRWKIHFFGLSENKIICTDQSGLSLLYDAGLESSLIMPSLHRPKGGPITLSVPDSDEQDGGGGRLYIMEQSLRPRPEKGQFEAFLYAKPDKLCLEKVWCRHSLPLPPFVLKPGFKHTWVCSHAVLGGGSHLCMSFEGFGTYCFDTTMGEWSHAGDWMLPLYGKAVYLPELNVWLGIREDRLLGVSDLSSVLTAGEKPELCGILGNDYFPPDWEPLGLPQIVSTGSGRMCILNLVQTMLKDAYRWSGVPVVDEQLIVFTGVELLACGNGDGIVDGSGSSEKGKVLQMINHKSGIYRSSDGTATIEAVL
;
A
#
# COMPACT_ATOMS: atom_id res chain seq x y z
N MET A 1 14.98 -6.49 -13.93
CA MET A 1 15.75 -5.94 -12.78
C MET A 1 14.79 -5.15 -11.94
N SER A 2 14.68 -5.45 -10.65
CA SER A 2 13.85 -4.65 -9.74
C SER A 2 14.51 -3.28 -9.54
N LEU A 3 13.79 -2.20 -9.84
CA LEU A 3 14.26 -0.84 -9.64
C LEU A 3 14.43 -0.60 -8.13
N ARG A 4 15.67 -0.37 -7.71
CA ARG A 4 15.97 -0.02 -6.32
C ARG A 4 15.41 1.37 -6.05
N ARG A 5 14.39 1.45 -5.21
CA ARG A 5 13.77 2.70 -4.80
C ARG A 5 14.63 3.36 -3.73
N ARG A 6 15.07 4.58 -4.03
CA ARG A 6 15.84 5.47 -3.15
C ARG A 6 14.94 6.39 -2.34
N PHE A 7 13.79 6.79 -2.87
CA PHE A 7 12.94 7.78 -2.24
C PHE A 7 11.58 7.22 -1.81
N LEU A 8 11.11 7.66 -0.64
CA LEU A 8 9.72 7.50 -0.21
C LEU A 8 9.05 8.86 -0.20
N ASN A 9 7.81 8.94 -0.69
CA ASN A 9 7.03 10.16 -0.57
C ASN A 9 6.04 10.00 0.57
N LEU A 10 6.06 10.95 1.49
CA LEU A 10 5.21 10.98 2.67
C LEU A 10 4.14 12.04 2.45
N ALA A 11 2.88 11.62 2.36
CA ALA A 11 1.74 12.53 2.39
C ALA A 11 1.37 12.80 3.85
N THR A 12 1.49 14.05 4.26
CA THR A 12 1.24 14.49 5.64
C THR A 12 0.07 15.44 5.70
N LEU A 13 -0.76 15.37 6.74
CA LEU A 13 -1.85 16.29 7.02
C LEU A 13 -1.49 17.12 8.25
N ASN A 14 -1.49 18.44 8.13
CA ASN A 14 -1.60 19.32 9.29
C ASN A 14 -3.09 19.55 9.56
N SER A 15 -3.57 19.03 10.69
CA SER A 15 -4.98 19.05 11.07
C SER A 15 -5.48 20.41 11.56
N GLU A 16 -4.60 21.29 12.05
CA GLU A 16 -4.95 22.64 12.49
C GLU A 16 -5.38 23.54 11.32
N HIS A 17 -4.68 23.42 10.19
CA HIS A 17 -4.94 24.23 9.00
C HIS A 17 -5.60 23.45 7.87
N CYS A 18 -5.84 22.15 8.04
CA CYS A 18 -6.33 21.24 7.00
C CYS A 18 -5.49 21.29 5.71
N ILE A 19 -4.16 21.36 5.86
CA ILE A 19 -3.21 21.43 4.74
C ILE A 19 -2.55 20.07 4.58
N TYR A 20 -2.66 19.50 3.38
CA TYR A 20 -1.91 18.32 3.02
C TYR A 20 -0.57 18.72 2.42
N SER A 21 0.47 17.93 2.63
CA SER A 21 1.81 18.20 2.09
C SER A 21 2.50 16.92 1.68
N ILE A 22 3.35 17.00 0.66
CA ILE A 22 4.23 15.91 0.25
C ILE A 22 5.64 16.24 0.75
N ARG A 23 6.27 15.26 1.40
CA ARG A 23 7.67 15.32 1.84
C ARG A 23 8.42 14.16 1.24
N ARG A 24 9.53 14.44 0.56
CA ARG A 24 10.33 13.42 -0.14
C ARG A 24 11.50 12.96 0.74
N MET A 25 11.46 11.72 1.20
CA MET A 25 12.46 11.11 2.09
C MET A 25 13.48 10.30 1.32
N ASP A 26 14.76 10.66 1.43
CA ASP A 26 15.88 9.88 0.87
C ASP A 26 16.27 8.75 1.83
N MET A 27 15.94 7.51 1.46
CA MET A 27 16.18 6.33 2.29
C MET A 27 17.67 6.02 2.48
N SER A 28 18.55 6.53 1.61
CA SER A 28 19.99 6.37 1.79
C SER A 28 20.52 7.13 3.01
N ARG A 29 19.81 8.16 3.46
CA ARG A 29 20.18 9.00 4.61
C ARG A 29 19.58 8.55 5.93
N GLN A 30 18.53 7.72 5.90
CA GLN A 30 17.79 7.33 7.11
C GLN A 30 18.41 6.16 7.87
N HIS A 31 19.54 5.60 7.40
CA HIS A 31 20.28 4.49 8.02
C HIS A 31 19.44 3.29 8.52
N LEU A 32 18.24 3.08 7.96
CA LEU A 32 17.29 2.05 8.40
C LEU A 32 17.78 0.63 8.11
N PHE A 33 18.72 0.46 7.19
CA PHE A 33 19.28 -0.84 6.80
C PHE A 33 20.73 -0.95 7.25
N TYR A 34 21.05 -2.00 8.01
CA TYR A 34 22.43 -2.33 8.34
C TYR A 34 23.21 -2.72 7.07
N PRO A 35 24.53 -2.41 7.01
CA PRO A 35 25.38 -2.85 5.89
C PRO A 35 25.53 -4.37 5.81
N ALA A 36 25.45 -5.06 6.94
CA ALA A 36 25.50 -6.51 7.06
C ALA A 36 24.27 -7.02 7.83
N THR A 37 23.87 -8.26 7.58
CA THR A 37 22.78 -8.92 8.29
C THR A 37 23.07 -8.94 9.79
N PRO A 38 22.21 -8.36 10.65
CA PRO A 38 22.40 -8.44 12.08
C PRO A 38 22.29 -9.89 12.58
N THR A 39 23.21 -10.26 13.48
CA THR A 39 23.31 -11.64 14.02
C THR A 39 22.21 -11.96 15.03
N GLU A 40 21.61 -10.93 15.67
CA GLU A 40 20.55 -11.08 16.67
C GLU A 40 19.40 -10.10 16.40
N GLN A 41 18.17 -10.58 16.50
CA GLN A 41 16.98 -9.73 16.48
C GLN A 41 16.74 -9.16 17.88
N LYS A 42 16.81 -7.83 18.01
CA LYS A 42 16.48 -7.14 19.26
C LYS A 42 15.01 -6.71 19.28
N LYS A 43 14.38 -6.78 20.45
CA LYS A 43 13.09 -6.11 20.67
C LYS A 43 13.26 -4.61 20.54
N LEU A 44 12.23 -3.93 20.05
CA LEU A 44 12.26 -2.49 19.94
C LEU A 44 12.22 -1.88 21.35
N SER A 45 13.11 -0.93 21.62
CA SER A 45 13.05 -0.10 22.80
C SER A 45 13.00 1.36 22.38
N PHE A 46 12.15 2.15 23.04
CA PHE A 46 12.00 3.59 22.74
C PHE A 46 13.31 4.36 22.90
N GLN A 47 14.15 3.93 23.85
CA GLN A 47 15.42 4.59 24.19
C GLN A 47 16.51 4.35 23.12
N GLU A 48 16.43 3.26 22.36
CA GLU A 48 17.40 2.94 21.32
C GLU A 48 16.98 3.44 19.92
N MET A 49 15.72 3.85 19.73
CA MET A 49 15.25 4.36 18.45
C MET A 49 15.74 5.78 18.18
N GLU A 50 16.41 5.94 17.04
CA GLU A 50 16.78 7.25 16.53
C GLU A 50 15.53 8.03 16.09
N SER A 51 15.54 9.34 16.33
CA SER A 51 14.46 10.21 15.84
C SER A 51 14.63 10.47 14.34
N ILE A 52 13.61 10.14 13.56
CA ILE A 52 13.54 10.44 12.14
C ILE A 52 13.16 11.91 11.96
N GLN A 53 14.06 12.66 11.35
CA GLN A 53 13.81 14.03 10.94
C GLN A 53 13.01 14.04 9.64
N MET A 54 11.85 14.69 9.66
CA MET A 54 11.03 14.80 8.46
C MET A 54 11.72 15.67 7.41
N PRO A 55 11.77 15.24 6.14
CA PRO A 55 12.27 16.06 5.05
C PRO A 55 11.47 17.37 4.93
N PRO A 56 12.05 18.41 4.30
CA PRO A 56 11.31 19.63 3.98
C PRO A 56 10.07 19.33 3.13
N ILE A 57 9.09 20.23 3.21
CA ILE A 57 7.88 20.15 2.38
C ILE A 57 8.27 20.41 0.93
N SER A 58 7.94 19.48 0.04
CA SER A 58 8.14 19.59 -1.40
C SER A 58 6.97 20.29 -2.09
N ALA A 59 5.74 20.02 -1.62
CA ALA A 59 4.52 20.66 -2.12
C ALA A 59 3.43 20.63 -1.05
N SER A 60 2.54 21.64 -1.08
CA SER A 60 1.37 21.73 -0.21
C SER A 60 0.09 21.82 -1.04
N PHE A 61 -0.98 21.26 -0.51
CA PHE A 61 -2.26 21.11 -1.20
C PHE A 61 -3.40 21.50 -0.26
N HIS A 62 -4.30 22.33 -0.77
CA HIS A 62 -5.55 22.64 -0.09
C HIS A 62 -6.67 21.80 -0.69
N PRO A 63 -7.48 21.12 0.14
CA PRO A 63 -8.67 20.47 -0.34
C PRO A 63 -9.65 21.53 -0.86
N ASN A 64 -10.33 21.26 -1.97
CA ASN A 64 -11.22 22.24 -2.61
C ASN A 64 -12.43 22.58 -1.70
N PRO A 65 -12.69 23.86 -1.38
CA PRO A 65 -13.79 24.22 -0.48
C PRO A 65 -15.13 23.61 -0.91
N SER A 66 -15.82 22.92 -0.01
CA SER A 66 -17.11 22.31 -0.31
C SER A 66 -18.10 22.55 0.84
N PRO A 67 -19.26 23.20 0.58
CA PRO A 67 -20.24 23.53 1.61
C PRO A 67 -20.97 22.30 2.18
N TYR A 68 -20.91 21.15 1.48
CA TYR A 68 -21.54 19.89 1.89
C TYR A 68 -20.60 18.93 2.62
N ALA A 69 -19.31 19.25 2.67
CA ALA A 69 -18.33 18.45 3.37
C ALA A 69 -18.08 19.11 4.72
N GLY A 70 -18.61 18.52 5.80
CA GLY A 70 -18.18 18.83 7.18
C GLY A 70 -16.71 18.44 7.39
N ASP A 71 -16.41 17.60 8.38
CA ASP A 71 -15.04 17.10 8.71
C ASP A 71 -14.38 16.20 7.62
N ARG A 72 -14.72 16.35 6.35
CA ARG A 72 -14.41 15.40 5.25
C ARG A 72 -13.59 16.01 4.11
N TRP A 73 -12.93 17.15 4.32
CA TRP A 73 -12.03 17.72 3.31
C TRP A 73 -10.77 16.86 3.22
N LYS A 74 -10.72 15.99 2.21
CA LYS A 74 -9.65 15.02 2.04
C LYS A 74 -9.06 15.06 0.65
N ILE A 75 -7.73 15.02 0.60
CA ILE A 75 -6.97 14.74 -0.60
C ILE A 75 -6.40 13.35 -0.46
N HIS A 76 -6.71 12.50 -1.43
CA HIS A 76 -6.10 11.18 -1.54
C HIS A 76 -4.85 11.28 -2.39
N PHE A 77 -3.79 10.58 -1.99
CA PHE A 77 -2.52 10.53 -2.69
C PHE A 77 -2.22 9.10 -3.14
N PHE A 78 -1.89 8.93 -4.42
CA PHE A 78 -1.70 7.63 -5.05
C PHE A 78 -0.34 7.54 -5.72
N GLY A 79 0.51 6.63 -5.24
CA GLY A 79 1.85 6.41 -5.78
C GLY A 79 1.78 5.67 -7.12
N LEU A 80 2.18 6.34 -8.20
CA LEU A 80 2.29 5.75 -9.53
C LEU A 80 3.68 5.15 -9.76
N SER A 81 4.72 5.86 -9.32
CA SER A 81 6.12 5.45 -9.33
C SER A 81 6.83 6.07 -8.14
N GLU A 82 8.16 5.94 -8.06
CA GLU A 82 8.94 6.64 -7.04
C GLU A 82 8.78 8.17 -7.10
N ASN A 83 8.60 8.74 -8.31
CA ASN A 83 8.54 10.20 -8.48
C ASN A 83 7.13 10.73 -8.65
N LYS A 84 6.27 9.94 -9.30
CA LYS A 84 4.97 10.40 -9.77
C LYS A 84 3.87 10.02 -8.78
N ILE A 85 3.15 11.03 -8.31
CA ILE A 85 2.05 10.90 -7.35
C ILE A 85 0.81 11.53 -7.95
N ILE A 86 -0.29 10.79 -8.00
CA ILE A 86 -1.59 11.33 -8.41
C ILE A 86 -2.35 11.74 -7.15
N CYS A 87 -2.76 12.99 -7.08
CA CYS A 87 -3.56 13.55 -6.01
C CYS A 87 -5.00 13.72 -6.50
N THR A 88 -5.98 13.34 -5.69
CA THR A 88 -7.40 13.61 -5.99
C THR A 88 -8.13 14.16 -4.78
N ASP A 89 -8.89 15.23 -4.98
CA ASP A 89 -9.66 15.86 -3.90
C ASP A 89 -11.08 15.29 -3.77
N GLN A 90 -11.83 15.83 -2.81
CA GLN A 90 -13.23 15.49 -2.56
C GLN A 90 -14.21 15.90 -3.66
N SER A 91 -13.78 16.71 -4.63
CA SER A 91 -14.53 17.07 -5.84
C SER A 91 -14.17 16.17 -7.02
N GLY A 92 -13.21 15.26 -6.85
CA GLY A 92 -12.67 14.41 -7.91
C GLY A 92 -11.65 15.13 -8.79
N LEU A 93 -11.31 16.39 -8.52
CA LEU A 93 -10.25 17.09 -9.25
C LEU A 93 -8.94 16.33 -9.04
N SER A 94 -8.18 16.18 -10.11
CA SER A 94 -7.01 15.31 -10.14
C SER A 94 -5.79 16.09 -10.63
N LEU A 95 -4.65 15.82 -10.02
CA LEU A 95 -3.36 16.41 -10.37
C LEU A 95 -2.30 15.31 -10.31
N LEU A 96 -1.36 15.32 -11.24
CA LEU A 96 -0.13 14.54 -11.14
C LEU A 96 0.99 15.46 -10.64
N TYR A 97 1.60 15.10 -9.52
CA TYR A 97 2.80 15.74 -9.01
C TYR A 97 4.01 14.85 -9.26
N ASP A 98 5.02 15.37 -9.95
CA ASP A 98 6.33 14.74 -10.09
C ASP A 98 7.26 15.33 -9.04
N ALA A 99 7.50 14.57 -7.96
CA ALA A 99 8.35 14.97 -6.86
C ALA A 99 9.85 15.02 -7.25
N GLY A 100 10.24 14.46 -8.40
CA GLY A 100 11.64 14.45 -8.86
C GLY A 100 11.97 15.71 -9.64
N LEU A 101 10.98 16.19 -10.39
CA LEU A 101 11.05 17.44 -11.14
C LEU A 101 10.44 18.63 -10.38
N GLU A 102 9.87 18.39 -9.20
CA GLU A 102 9.11 19.37 -8.40
C GLU A 102 8.05 20.11 -9.24
N SER A 103 7.39 19.38 -10.13
CA SER A 103 6.47 19.93 -11.12
C SER A 103 5.11 19.26 -11.05
N SER A 104 4.09 19.95 -11.56
CA SER A 104 2.72 19.46 -11.54
C SER A 104 2.08 19.50 -12.91
N LEU A 105 1.21 18.53 -13.17
CA LEU A 105 0.46 18.37 -14.40
C LEU A 105 -1.02 18.20 -14.06
N ILE A 106 -1.88 18.95 -14.74
CA ILE A 106 -3.34 18.82 -14.60
C ILE A 106 -3.78 17.49 -15.21
N MET A 107 -4.60 16.74 -14.48
CA MET A 107 -5.14 15.45 -14.89
C MET A 107 -6.65 15.54 -15.13
N PRO A 108 -7.23 14.64 -15.94
CA PRO A 108 -8.69 14.52 -15.99
C PRO A 108 -9.25 14.23 -14.59
N SER A 109 -10.30 14.92 -14.16
CA SER A 109 -10.95 14.69 -12.85
C SER A 109 -11.58 13.30 -12.78
N LEU A 110 -11.62 12.62 -11.63
CA LEU A 110 -12.39 11.39 -11.46
C LEU A 110 -13.85 11.54 -11.91
N HIS A 111 -14.48 10.46 -12.41
CA HIS A 111 -15.93 10.49 -12.69
C HIS A 111 -16.74 10.75 -11.41
N ARG A 112 -16.19 10.35 -10.26
CA ARG A 112 -16.77 10.58 -8.95
C ARG A 112 -15.68 10.69 -7.88
N PRO A 113 -15.84 11.57 -6.87
CA PRO A 113 -15.01 11.55 -5.68
C PRO A 113 -15.03 10.19 -4.99
N LYS A 114 -13.90 9.79 -4.38
CA LYS A 114 -13.75 8.51 -3.66
C LYS A 114 -13.85 8.67 -2.15
N GLY A 115 -14.56 7.73 -1.51
CA GLY A 115 -14.70 7.63 -0.05
C GLY A 115 -13.87 6.48 0.51
N GLY A 116 -12.55 6.65 0.61
CA GLY A 116 -11.62 5.60 1.05
C GLY A 116 -11.28 4.64 -0.08
N PRO A 117 -10.59 5.10 -1.14
CA PRO A 117 -10.23 4.25 -2.26
C PRO A 117 -9.06 3.31 -1.95
N ILE A 118 -9.07 2.14 -2.59
CA ILE A 118 -7.88 1.30 -2.79
C ILE A 118 -7.23 1.63 -4.13
N THR A 119 -5.93 1.35 -4.24
CA THR A 119 -5.19 1.59 -5.48
C THR A 119 -4.27 0.45 -5.88
N LEU A 120 -4.22 0.21 -7.18
CA LEU A 120 -3.28 -0.71 -7.81
C LEU A 120 -2.52 0.06 -8.89
N SER A 121 -1.22 0.25 -8.67
CA SER A 121 -0.31 0.80 -9.67
C SER A 121 0.38 -0.32 -10.43
N VAL A 122 0.34 -0.22 -11.76
CA VAL A 122 1.04 -1.12 -12.68
C VAL A 122 2.14 -0.29 -13.35
N PRO A 123 3.42 -0.57 -13.07
CA PRO A 123 4.51 0.12 -13.74
C PRO A 123 4.48 -0.19 -15.24
N ASP A 124 4.82 0.80 -16.06
CA ASP A 124 4.97 0.59 -17.49
C ASP A 124 6.34 -0.05 -17.79
N SER A 125 6.41 -0.95 -18.76
CA SER A 125 7.69 -1.58 -19.15
C SER A 125 8.58 -0.64 -19.97
N ASP A 126 7.98 0.35 -20.62
CA ASP A 126 8.62 1.15 -21.66
C ASP A 126 8.90 2.58 -21.16
N GLU A 127 10.00 2.75 -20.43
CA GLU A 127 10.44 4.06 -19.92
C GLU A 127 10.86 5.06 -21.02
N GLN A 128 11.04 4.59 -22.27
CA GLN A 128 11.53 5.41 -23.39
C GLN A 128 10.56 6.53 -23.81
N ASP A 129 9.27 6.42 -23.49
CA ASP A 129 8.21 7.32 -23.96
C ASP A 129 7.64 8.24 -22.84
N GLY A 130 8.40 8.46 -21.76
CA GLY A 130 8.00 9.34 -20.66
C GLY A 130 7.33 8.63 -19.48
N GLY A 131 7.41 7.30 -19.40
CA GLY A 131 7.11 6.51 -18.19
C GLY A 131 5.71 6.71 -17.64
N GLY A 132 4.69 6.38 -18.43
CA GLY A 132 3.28 6.53 -18.07
C GLY A 132 2.72 5.27 -17.42
N GLY A 133 3.00 5.05 -16.13
CA GLY A 133 2.40 3.96 -15.38
C GLY A 133 0.86 3.97 -15.45
N ARG A 134 0.22 2.84 -15.17
CA ARG A 134 -1.25 2.72 -15.12
C ARG A 134 -1.69 2.71 -13.66
N LEU A 135 -2.64 3.55 -13.30
CA LEU A 135 -3.20 3.58 -11.95
C LEU A 135 -4.67 3.16 -12.00
N TYR A 136 -5.02 2.15 -11.22
CA TYR A 136 -6.39 1.71 -11.02
C TYR A 136 -6.85 2.11 -9.63
N ILE A 137 -8.03 2.73 -9.55
CA ILE A 137 -8.60 3.28 -8.32
C ILE A 137 -10.01 2.71 -8.15
N MET A 138 -10.26 2.04 -7.02
CA MET A 138 -11.56 1.48 -6.68
C MET A 138 -12.02 1.97 -5.32
N GLU A 139 -13.32 2.25 -5.16
CA GLU A 139 -13.90 2.42 -3.83
C GLU A 139 -13.72 1.14 -3.00
N GLN A 140 -13.19 1.25 -1.77
CA GLN A 140 -13.05 0.08 -0.91
C GLN A 140 -14.43 -0.51 -0.53
N SER A 141 -15.45 0.34 -0.40
CA SER A 141 -16.84 -0.09 -0.15
C SER A 141 -17.67 0.02 -1.43
N LEU A 142 -17.96 -1.13 -2.04
CA LEU A 142 -18.77 -1.19 -3.26
C LEU A 142 -20.26 -1.23 -2.93
N ARG A 143 -21.06 -0.50 -3.71
CA ARG A 143 -22.52 -0.43 -3.58
C ARG A 143 -23.21 -0.67 -4.94
N PRO A 144 -24.44 -1.18 -4.97
CA PRO A 144 -25.25 -1.36 -6.19
C PRO A 144 -25.71 0.00 -6.69
N ARG A 145 -24.81 0.79 -7.26
CA ARG A 145 -25.14 2.08 -7.85
C ARG A 145 -25.10 1.94 -9.36
N PRO A 146 -26.17 2.36 -10.08
CA PRO A 146 -26.19 2.35 -11.54
C PRO A 146 -25.21 3.38 -12.15
N GLU A 147 -24.76 4.34 -11.35
CA GLU A 147 -23.81 5.38 -11.75
C GLU A 147 -22.38 4.84 -11.86
N LYS A 148 -21.70 5.22 -12.94
CA LYS A 148 -20.27 4.95 -13.19
C LYS A 148 -19.38 5.61 -12.13
N GLY A 149 -18.12 5.15 -12.05
CA GLY A 149 -17.10 5.79 -11.21
C GLY A 149 -16.90 5.18 -9.82
N GLN A 150 -17.26 3.92 -9.57
CA GLN A 150 -16.77 3.20 -8.38
C GLN A 150 -15.41 2.51 -8.65
N PHE A 151 -15.15 2.10 -9.89
CA PHE A 151 -13.86 1.59 -10.34
C PHE A 151 -13.41 2.33 -11.59
N GLU A 152 -12.20 2.89 -11.56
CA GLU A 152 -11.67 3.77 -12.58
C GLU A 152 -10.17 3.53 -12.81
N ALA A 153 -9.66 4.00 -13.94
CA ALA A 153 -8.24 3.99 -14.23
C ALA A 153 -7.75 5.31 -14.84
N PHE A 154 -6.53 5.70 -14.47
CA PHE A 154 -5.70 6.67 -15.18
C PHE A 154 -4.69 5.92 -16.03
N LEU A 155 -4.75 6.15 -17.34
CA LEU A 155 -3.90 5.50 -18.34
C LEU A 155 -3.20 6.57 -19.17
N TYR A 156 -1.89 6.46 -19.36
CA TYR A 156 -1.15 7.31 -20.29
C TYR A 156 -1.09 6.62 -21.64
N ALA A 157 -2.03 6.96 -22.52
CA ALA A 157 -2.25 6.25 -23.78
C ALA A 157 -2.68 7.19 -24.90
N LYS A 158 -2.68 6.67 -26.13
CA LYS A 158 -3.30 7.36 -27.27
C LYS A 158 -4.82 7.19 -27.16
N PRO A 159 -5.59 8.28 -27.06
CA PRO A 159 -7.05 8.19 -26.90
C PRO A 159 -7.74 7.56 -28.11
N ASP A 160 -7.20 7.80 -29.30
CA ASP A 160 -7.68 7.32 -30.58
C ASP A 160 -6.48 6.97 -31.49
N LYS A 161 -6.71 6.10 -32.48
CA LYS A 161 -5.73 5.71 -33.51
C LYS A 161 -5.21 6.92 -34.30
N LEU A 162 -5.99 7.99 -34.37
CA LEU A 162 -5.64 9.24 -35.05
C LEU A 162 -4.76 10.17 -34.19
N CYS A 163 -4.70 9.96 -32.88
CA CYS A 163 -3.85 10.75 -32.00
C CYS A 163 -2.38 10.30 -32.12
N LEU A 164 -1.50 11.24 -32.47
CA LEU A 164 -0.08 10.96 -32.58
C LEU A 164 0.61 10.90 -31.20
N GLU A 165 0.08 11.63 -30.23
CA GLU A 165 0.65 11.77 -28.89
C GLU A 165 -0.17 11.03 -27.82
N LYS A 166 0.53 10.53 -26.80
CA LYS A 166 -0.08 9.95 -25.60
C LYS A 166 -0.51 11.07 -24.66
N VAL A 167 -1.69 10.93 -24.08
CA VAL A 167 -2.19 11.83 -23.04
C VAL A 167 -2.72 11.02 -21.86
N TRP A 168 -2.86 11.67 -20.72
CA TRP A 168 -3.52 11.06 -19.58
C TRP A 168 -5.02 10.97 -19.84
N CYS A 169 -5.52 9.75 -19.89
CA CYS A 169 -6.92 9.42 -20.05
C CYS A 169 -7.48 8.85 -18.76
N ARG A 170 -8.76 9.13 -18.51
CA ARG A 170 -9.54 8.53 -17.44
C ARG A 170 -10.57 7.59 -18.01
N HIS A 171 -10.64 6.37 -17.49
CA HIS A 171 -11.62 5.37 -17.88
C HIS A 171 -12.45 4.93 -16.68
N SER A 172 -13.77 4.81 -16.85
CA SER A 172 -14.60 4.06 -15.91
C SER A 172 -14.53 2.59 -16.30
N LEU A 173 -14.26 1.73 -15.33
CA LEU A 173 -14.14 0.29 -15.50
C LEU A 173 -15.40 -0.43 -14.99
N PRO A 174 -15.72 -1.63 -15.51
CA PRO A 174 -16.85 -2.41 -15.03
C PRO A 174 -16.61 -2.88 -13.60
N LEU A 175 -17.67 -2.99 -12.80
CA LEU A 175 -17.59 -3.60 -11.48
C LEU A 175 -17.63 -5.13 -11.58
N PRO A 176 -17.17 -5.86 -10.55
CA PRO A 176 -17.34 -7.31 -10.50
C PRO A 176 -18.79 -7.73 -10.75
N PRO A 177 -19.06 -8.81 -11.49
CA PRO A 177 -20.41 -9.18 -11.94
C PRO A 177 -21.43 -9.35 -10.82
N PHE A 178 -21.00 -9.76 -9.61
CA PHE A 178 -21.88 -9.96 -8.47
C PHE A 178 -22.45 -8.66 -7.90
N VAL A 179 -21.79 -7.51 -8.09
CA VAL A 179 -22.23 -6.20 -7.58
C VAL A 179 -23.52 -5.73 -8.25
N LEU A 180 -23.76 -6.20 -9.48
CA LEU A 180 -24.94 -5.87 -10.28
C LEU A 180 -26.10 -6.86 -10.07
N LYS A 181 -25.91 -7.93 -9.29
CA LYS A 181 -26.96 -8.93 -9.06
C LYS A 181 -28.07 -8.36 -8.17
N PRO A 182 -29.34 -8.71 -8.43
CA PRO A 182 -30.46 -8.34 -7.55
C PRO A 182 -30.20 -8.81 -6.11
N GLY A 183 -30.47 -7.94 -5.14
CA GLY A 183 -30.29 -8.24 -3.71
C GLY A 183 -28.90 -7.91 -3.15
N PHE A 184 -27.92 -7.56 -3.99
CA PHE A 184 -26.65 -7.02 -3.49
C PHE A 184 -26.88 -5.71 -2.72
N LYS A 185 -26.25 -5.56 -1.55
CA LYS A 185 -26.39 -4.35 -0.70
C LYS A 185 -25.11 -3.53 -0.68
N HIS A 186 -24.02 -4.16 -0.24
CA HIS A 186 -22.67 -3.62 -0.27
C HIS A 186 -21.67 -4.74 0.02
N THR A 187 -20.41 -4.52 -0.31
CA THR A 187 -19.28 -5.35 0.14
C THR A 187 -18.06 -4.46 0.33
N TRP A 188 -17.05 -5.00 1.01
CA TRP A 188 -15.76 -4.37 1.21
C TRP A 188 -14.69 -5.16 0.49
N VAL A 189 -13.75 -4.45 -0.14
CA VAL A 189 -12.52 -5.06 -0.62
C VAL A 189 -11.60 -5.28 0.58
N CYS A 190 -11.41 -6.54 0.95
CA CYS A 190 -10.54 -6.91 2.07
C CYS A 190 -9.08 -6.88 1.66
N SER A 191 -8.79 -7.27 0.41
CA SER A 191 -7.43 -7.37 -0.07
C SER A 191 -7.33 -7.25 -1.57
N HIS A 192 -6.16 -6.83 -2.04
CA HIS A 192 -5.90 -6.59 -3.45
C HIS A 192 -4.42 -6.74 -3.79
N ALA A 193 -4.14 -7.25 -4.98
CA ALA A 193 -2.81 -7.49 -5.48
C ALA A 193 -2.74 -7.30 -7.00
N VAL A 194 -1.59 -6.86 -7.51
CA VAL A 194 -1.27 -6.91 -8.93
C VAL A 194 -0.59 -8.25 -9.23
N LEU A 195 -1.12 -8.99 -10.22
CA LEU A 195 -0.63 -10.30 -10.64
C LEU A 195 -0.23 -10.30 -12.12
N GLY A 196 0.48 -11.35 -12.55
CA GLY A 196 0.81 -11.58 -13.96
C GLY A 196 1.56 -10.43 -14.61
N GLY A 197 2.47 -9.77 -13.87
CA GLY A 197 3.24 -8.63 -14.36
C GLY A 197 2.40 -7.38 -14.65
N GLY A 198 1.18 -7.27 -14.10
CA GLY A 198 0.28 -6.14 -14.37
C GLY A 198 -0.89 -6.47 -15.29
N SER A 199 -0.94 -7.69 -15.84
CA SER A 199 -2.06 -8.13 -16.68
C SER A 199 -3.36 -8.32 -15.87
N HIS A 200 -3.26 -8.68 -14.60
CA HIS A 200 -4.42 -9.00 -13.76
C HIS A 200 -4.40 -8.23 -12.44
N LEU A 201 -5.55 -7.67 -12.06
CA LEU A 201 -5.77 -7.08 -10.74
C LEU A 201 -6.64 -8.03 -9.93
N CYS A 202 -6.08 -8.66 -8.93
CA CYS A 202 -6.76 -9.63 -8.09
C CYS A 202 -7.28 -8.96 -6.82
N MET A 203 -8.54 -9.21 -6.47
CA MET A 203 -9.19 -8.60 -5.31
C MET A 203 -10.09 -9.61 -4.60
N SER A 204 -10.07 -9.60 -3.28
CA SER A 204 -10.99 -10.38 -2.46
C SER A 204 -12.07 -9.50 -1.84
N PHE A 205 -13.31 -9.95 -1.95
CA PHE A 205 -14.50 -9.22 -1.54
C PHE A 205 -15.20 -9.96 -0.39
N GLU A 206 -15.48 -9.25 0.69
CA GLU A 206 -16.07 -9.82 1.89
C GLU A 206 -17.39 -10.55 1.58
N GLY A 207 -17.41 -11.86 1.82
CA GLY A 207 -18.56 -12.73 1.58
C GLY A 207 -18.80 -13.15 0.12
N PHE A 208 -17.94 -12.72 -0.82
CA PHE A 208 -18.09 -13.04 -2.25
C PHE A 208 -16.89 -13.77 -2.87
N GLY A 209 -15.77 -13.89 -2.14
CA GLY A 209 -14.57 -14.58 -2.63
C GLY A 209 -13.65 -13.67 -3.45
N THR A 210 -12.82 -14.28 -4.29
CA THR A 210 -11.75 -13.60 -5.03
C THR A 210 -12.07 -13.52 -6.53
N TYR A 211 -11.84 -12.35 -7.11
CA TYR A 211 -12.01 -12.09 -8.54
C TYR A 211 -10.76 -11.42 -9.11
N CYS A 212 -10.49 -11.70 -10.38
CA CYS A 212 -9.41 -11.06 -11.12
C CYS A 212 -9.98 -10.20 -12.25
N PHE A 213 -9.51 -8.96 -12.36
CA PHE A 213 -9.79 -8.09 -13.49
C PHE A 213 -8.65 -8.17 -14.50
N ASP A 214 -8.95 -8.63 -15.70
CA ASP A 214 -8.03 -8.61 -16.84
C ASP A 214 -7.91 -7.18 -17.37
N THR A 215 -6.72 -6.60 -17.26
CA THR A 215 -6.45 -5.21 -17.67
C THR A 215 -6.36 -5.03 -19.20
N THR A 216 -6.16 -6.12 -19.93
CA THR A 216 -6.09 -6.16 -21.40
C THR A 216 -7.47 -6.32 -22.03
N MET A 217 -8.28 -7.25 -21.52
CA MET A 217 -9.64 -7.50 -22.00
C MET A 217 -10.67 -6.55 -21.37
N GLY A 218 -10.38 -6.02 -20.18
CA GLY A 218 -11.31 -5.20 -19.42
C GLY A 218 -12.45 -6.00 -18.78
N GLU A 219 -12.22 -7.27 -18.48
CA GLU A 219 -13.24 -8.21 -18.00
C GLU A 219 -12.88 -8.79 -16.63
N TRP A 220 -13.90 -9.21 -15.88
CA TRP A 220 -13.74 -9.86 -14.59
C TRP A 220 -13.90 -11.37 -14.72
N SER A 221 -13.02 -12.12 -14.09
CA SER A 221 -13.13 -13.56 -13.88
C SER A 221 -13.25 -13.88 -12.39
N HIS A 222 -14.03 -14.92 -12.08
CA HIS A 222 -14.11 -15.45 -10.72
C HIS A 222 -12.93 -16.39 -10.49
N ALA A 223 -12.09 -16.09 -9.49
CA ALA A 223 -10.94 -16.92 -9.16
C ALA A 223 -11.31 -18.03 -8.18
N GLY A 224 -12.22 -17.77 -7.23
CA GLY A 224 -12.76 -18.80 -6.35
C GLY A 224 -13.45 -18.27 -5.10
N ASP A 225 -14.20 -19.16 -4.43
CA ASP A 225 -14.97 -18.87 -3.20
C ASP A 225 -14.08 -18.85 -1.94
N TRP A 226 -12.92 -18.22 -2.05
CA TRP A 226 -11.94 -18.08 -0.98
C TRP A 226 -11.37 -16.66 -0.98
N MET A 227 -10.80 -16.24 0.14
CA MET A 227 -10.15 -14.94 0.31
C MET A 227 -8.63 -15.10 0.18
N LEU A 228 -7.95 -14.11 -0.39
CA LEU A 228 -6.49 -14.07 -0.35
C LEU A 228 -6.03 -14.09 1.12
N PRO A 229 -4.90 -14.76 1.44
CA PRO A 229 -4.42 -14.92 2.81
C PRO A 229 -3.78 -13.65 3.40
N LEU A 230 -3.91 -12.52 2.70
CA LEU A 230 -3.37 -11.22 3.04
C LEU A 230 -4.52 -10.21 3.01
N TYR A 231 -4.46 -9.19 3.88
CA TYR A 231 -5.38 -8.09 4.05
C TYR A 231 -4.74 -6.79 3.56
N GLY A 232 -5.55 -5.90 2.98
CA GLY A 232 -5.07 -4.67 2.35
C GLY A 232 -4.30 -4.94 1.06
N LYS A 233 -3.29 -4.10 0.80
CA LYS A 233 -2.45 -4.20 -0.41
C LYS A 233 -1.37 -5.26 -0.22
N ALA A 234 -1.33 -6.26 -1.10
CA ALA A 234 -0.21 -7.18 -1.18
C ALA A 234 0.87 -6.61 -2.12
N VAL A 235 2.09 -6.45 -1.60
CA VAL A 235 3.24 -5.89 -2.31
C VAL A 235 4.05 -7.02 -2.94
N TYR A 236 4.17 -6.99 -4.27
CA TYR A 236 4.97 -7.97 -5.00
C TYR A 236 6.47 -7.72 -4.83
N LEU A 237 7.23 -8.80 -4.61
CA LEU A 237 8.68 -8.80 -4.46
C LEU A 237 9.29 -9.63 -5.61
N PRO A 238 9.72 -8.96 -6.70
CA PRO A 238 10.18 -9.64 -7.91
C PRO A 238 11.36 -10.60 -7.68
N GLU A 239 12.25 -10.27 -6.74
CA GLU A 239 13.47 -11.02 -6.48
C GLU A 239 13.20 -12.39 -5.83
N LEU A 240 12.09 -12.49 -5.10
CA LEU A 240 11.67 -13.70 -4.40
C LEU A 240 10.50 -14.39 -5.11
N ASN A 241 9.82 -13.67 -6.02
CA ASN A 241 8.58 -14.05 -6.68
C ASN A 241 7.47 -14.41 -5.69
N VAL A 242 7.23 -13.52 -4.73
CA VAL A 242 6.19 -13.68 -3.69
C VAL A 242 5.54 -12.33 -3.40
N TRP A 243 4.38 -12.35 -2.74
CA TRP A 243 3.69 -11.17 -2.27
C TRP A 243 3.77 -11.10 -0.75
N LEU A 244 4.18 -9.94 -0.24
CA LEU A 244 4.12 -9.62 1.18
C LEU A 244 2.86 -8.81 1.46
N GLY A 245 2.16 -9.13 2.55
CA GLY A 245 1.05 -8.33 3.03
C GLY A 245 0.83 -8.54 4.52
N ILE A 246 -0.34 -8.14 4.98
CA ILE A 246 -0.73 -8.21 6.39
C ILE A 246 -1.71 -9.36 6.56
N ARG A 247 -1.61 -10.14 7.63
CA ARG A 247 -2.57 -11.20 7.94
C ARG A 247 -3.70 -10.67 8.83
N GLU A 248 -4.70 -11.50 9.07
CA GLU A 248 -5.83 -11.17 9.94
C GLU A 248 -5.40 -10.84 11.38
N ASP A 249 -4.36 -11.50 11.88
CA ASP A 249 -3.73 -11.25 13.19
C ASP A 249 -2.81 -10.02 13.21
N ARG A 250 -2.83 -9.19 12.15
CA ARG A 250 -1.97 -8.01 11.94
C ARG A 250 -0.48 -8.31 11.83
N LEU A 251 -0.08 -9.58 11.75
CA LEU A 251 1.30 -9.96 11.46
C LEU A 251 1.59 -9.84 9.96
N LEU A 252 2.87 -9.82 9.62
CA LEU A 252 3.29 -9.86 8.22
C LEU A 252 3.19 -11.30 7.70
N GLY A 253 2.65 -11.46 6.50
CA GLY A 253 2.50 -12.73 5.83
C GLY A 253 3.08 -12.69 4.43
N VAL A 254 3.69 -13.80 4.01
CA VAL A 254 4.15 -13.98 2.64
C VAL A 254 3.34 -15.08 1.99
N SER A 255 2.91 -14.86 0.75
CA SER A 255 2.18 -15.85 -0.04
C SER A 255 2.60 -15.77 -1.51
N ASP A 256 2.65 -16.91 -2.18
CA ASP A 256 2.74 -16.97 -3.64
C ASP A 256 1.32 -16.87 -4.21
N LEU A 257 1.01 -15.73 -4.82
CA LEU A 257 -0.31 -15.46 -5.41
C LEU A 257 -0.36 -15.83 -6.90
N SER A 258 0.71 -16.41 -7.47
CA SER A 258 0.73 -16.80 -8.88
C SER A 258 -0.23 -17.96 -9.19
N SER A 259 -0.47 -18.85 -8.22
CA SER A 259 -1.40 -19.99 -8.33
C SER A 259 -2.84 -19.58 -8.65
N VAL A 260 -3.21 -18.35 -8.26
CA VAL A 260 -4.53 -17.78 -8.53
C VAL A 260 -4.82 -17.73 -10.04
N LEU A 261 -3.82 -17.38 -10.85
CA LEU A 261 -3.98 -17.26 -12.30
C LEU A 261 -3.73 -18.58 -13.05
N THR A 262 -2.89 -19.47 -12.51
CA THR A 262 -2.48 -20.70 -13.22
C THR A 262 -3.41 -21.87 -12.97
N ALA A 263 -3.89 -22.04 -11.73
CA ALA A 263 -4.69 -23.18 -11.31
C ALA A 263 -6.06 -22.81 -10.71
N GLY A 264 -6.30 -21.51 -10.45
CA GLY A 264 -7.52 -21.06 -9.75
C GLY A 264 -7.59 -21.55 -8.29
N GLU A 265 -6.46 -21.98 -7.76
CA GLU A 265 -6.36 -22.56 -6.43
C GLU A 265 -6.22 -21.47 -5.37
N LYS A 266 -6.68 -21.79 -4.15
CA LYS A 266 -6.51 -20.93 -2.99
C LYS A 266 -5.01 -20.82 -2.68
N PRO A 267 -4.42 -19.62 -2.71
CA PRO A 267 -3.02 -19.46 -2.38
C PRO A 267 -2.81 -19.66 -0.87
N GLU A 268 -1.73 -20.36 -0.53
CA GLU A 268 -1.34 -20.62 0.85
C GLU A 268 -0.27 -19.65 1.34
N LEU A 269 -0.13 -19.52 2.66
CA LEU A 269 0.93 -18.74 3.27
C LEU A 269 2.24 -19.54 3.16
N CYS A 270 3.25 -18.94 2.53
CA CYS A 270 4.60 -19.48 2.48
C CYS A 270 5.34 -19.29 3.81
N GLY A 271 4.93 -18.29 4.61
CA GLY A 271 5.54 -18.00 5.90
C GLY A 271 4.80 -16.92 6.68
N ILE A 272 4.92 -17.00 8.00
CA ILE A 272 4.46 -15.99 8.94
C ILE A 272 5.68 -15.28 9.49
N LEU A 273 5.66 -13.96 9.43
CA LEU A 273 6.73 -13.11 9.87
C LEU A 273 6.24 -12.35 11.10
N GLY A 274 6.72 -12.80 12.27
CA GLY A 274 6.35 -12.23 13.56
C GLY A 274 6.72 -10.75 13.64
N ASN A 275 5.85 -9.96 14.25
CA ASN A 275 6.04 -8.53 14.48
C ASN A 275 6.12 -8.25 16.00
N ASP A 276 6.76 -9.16 16.75
CA ASP A 276 6.77 -9.24 18.22
C ASP A 276 7.63 -8.15 18.89
N TYR A 277 7.78 -7.01 18.23
CA TYR A 277 8.81 -6.05 18.56
C TYR A 277 8.29 -4.86 19.34
N PHE A 278 7.03 -4.47 19.19
CA PHE A 278 6.51 -3.32 19.92
C PHE A 278 6.51 -3.59 21.43
N PRO A 279 6.93 -2.62 22.24
CA PRO A 279 6.73 -2.68 23.68
C PRO A 279 5.25 -2.98 24.03
N PRO A 280 4.97 -3.75 25.10
CA PRO A 280 3.59 -4.15 25.45
C PRO A 280 2.63 -2.99 25.70
N ASP A 281 3.17 -1.82 26.04
CA ASP A 281 2.46 -0.57 26.32
C ASP A 281 2.11 0.22 25.05
N TRP A 282 2.49 -0.26 23.87
CA TRP A 282 2.22 0.41 22.60
C TRP A 282 1.09 -0.29 21.86
N GLU A 283 0.12 0.50 21.41
CA GLU A 283 -1.02 -0.02 20.66
C GLU A 283 -0.95 0.41 19.19
N PRO A 284 -0.86 -0.54 18.25
CA PRO A 284 -0.92 -0.25 16.82
C PRO A 284 -2.28 0.32 16.38
N LEU A 285 -2.24 1.43 15.66
CA LEU A 285 -3.39 2.10 15.06
C LEU A 285 -3.47 1.78 13.57
N GLY A 286 -4.58 1.15 13.16
CA GLY A 286 -4.82 0.79 11.77
C GLY A 286 -3.90 -0.33 11.27
N LEU A 287 -3.78 -0.42 9.94
CA LEU A 287 -2.91 -1.37 9.26
C LEU A 287 -1.55 -0.74 8.96
N PRO A 288 -0.44 -1.47 9.10
CA PRO A 288 0.86 -0.97 8.65
C PRO A 288 0.86 -0.66 7.15
N GLN A 289 1.65 0.34 6.75
CA GLN A 289 1.90 0.63 5.35
C GLN A 289 3.24 0.04 4.96
N ILE A 290 3.26 -0.75 3.88
CA ILE A 290 4.46 -1.46 3.42
C ILE A 290 4.87 -0.88 2.07
N VAL A 291 6.14 -0.49 1.96
CA VAL A 291 6.72 -0.05 0.69
C VAL A 291 8.02 -0.82 0.42
N SER A 292 8.08 -1.45 -0.75
CA SER A 292 9.30 -2.11 -1.22
C SER A 292 10.34 -1.07 -1.67
N THR A 293 11.56 -1.21 -1.16
CA THR A 293 12.73 -0.44 -1.60
C THR A 293 13.56 -1.20 -2.65
N GLY A 294 13.15 -2.43 -2.98
CA GLY A 294 13.82 -3.34 -3.91
C GLY A 294 14.91 -4.18 -3.26
N SER A 295 15.38 -5.21 -3.96
CA SER A 295 16.35 -6.20 -3.47
C SER A 295 15.88 -6.93 -2.20
N GLY A 296 14.59 -7.24 -2.10
CA GLY A 296 13.99 -7.86 -0.90
C GLY A 296 13.90 -6.93 0.32
N ARG A 297 14.33 -5.67 0.21
CA ARG A 297 14.26 -4.67 1.28
C ARG A 297 12.97 -3.88 1.22
N MET A 298 12.47 -3.52 2.39
CA MET A 298 11.19 -2.86 2.58
C MET A 298 11.24 -1.90 3.76
N CYS A 299 10.44 -0.85 3.67
CA CYS A 299 10.14 0.03 4.78
C CYS A 299 8.71 -0.24 5.24
N ILE A 300 8.54 -0.50 6.53
CA ILE A 300 7.24 -0.72 7.14
C ILE A 300 6.94 0.46 8.05
N LEU A 301 5.81 1.10 7.82
CA LEU A 301 5.32 2.20 8.62
C LEU A 301 4.21 1.71 9.54
N ASN A 302 4.38 1.91 10.85
CA ASN A 302 3.33 1.66 11.84
C ASN A 302 2.97 2.97 12.53
N LEU A 303 1.68 3.29 12.56
CA LEU A 303 1.14 4.28 13.48
C LEU A 303 0.87 3.58 14.81
N VAL A 304 1.42 4.09 15.89
CA VAL A 304 1.25 3.53 17.23
C VAL A 304 0.83 4.63 18.20
N GLN A 305 0.05 4.26 19.21
CA GLN A 305 -0.24 5.15 20.32
C GLN A 305 0.32 4.60 21.62
N THR A 306 0.78 5.49 22.48
CA THR A 306 1.17 5.19 23.86
C THR A 306 0.07 5.68 24.81
N MET A 307 -0.01 5.07 25.99
CA MET A 307 -0.99 5.42 27.01
C MET A 307 -0.29 6.05 28.21
N LEU A 308 -0.91 7.09 28.78
CA LEU A 308 -0.46 7.69 30.03
C LEU A 308 -0.67 6.68 31.16
N LYS A 309 0.41 6.36 31.87
CA LYS A 309 0.35 5.46 33.02
C LYS A 309 -0.58 6.03 34.09
N ASP A 310 -1.45 5.16 34.61
CA ASP A 310 -2.39 5.44 35.69
C ASP A 310 -3.37 6.61 35.42
N ALA A 311 -3.51 7.04 34.16
CA ALA A 311 -4.46 8.07 33.75
C ALA A 311 -5.63 7.46 32.98
N TYR A 312 -6.82 7.62 33.54
CA TYR A 312 -8.07 7.12 32.94
C TYR A 312 -9.08 8.25 32.85
N ARG A 313 -9.82 8.29 31.74
CA ARG A 313 -11.01 9.12 31.63
C ARG A 313 -12.05 8.64 32.64
N TRP A 314 -13.03 9.48 32.97
CA TRP A 314 -14.13 9.08 33.87
C TRP A 314 -14.90 7.84 33.36
N SER A 315 -14.86 7.59 32.04
CA SER A 315 -15.40 6.38 31.41
C SER A 315 -14.56 5.10 31.65
N GLY A 316 -13.45 5.16 32.38
CA GLY A 316 -12.52 4.04 32.60
C GLY A 316 -11.59 3.75 31.42
N VAL A 317 -11.61 4.58 30.38
CA VAL A 317 -10.77 4.41 29.18
C VAL A 317 -9.39 5.04 29.43
N PRO A 318 -8.28 4.34 29.15
CA PRO A 318 -6.93 4.90 29.25
C PRO A 318 -6.80 6.21 28.48
N VAL A 319 -6.03 7.14 29.02
CA VAL A 319 -5.74 8.39 28.34
C VAL A 319 -4.56 8.17 27.39
N VAL A 320 -4.74 8.50 26.12
CA VAL A 320 -3.67 8.51 25.12
C VAL A 320 -2.63 9.56 25.52
N ASP A 321 -1.36 9.14 25.54
CA ASP A 321 -0.20 10.00 25.79
C ASP A 321 0.25 10.63 24.48
N GLU A 322 0.80 9.82 23.57
CA GLU A 322 1.34 10.27 22.30
C GLU A 322 0.92 9.33 21.16
N GLN A 323 0.84 9.89 19.95
CA GLN A 323 0.79 9.13 18.70
C GLN A 323 2.12 9.28 17.97
N LEU A 324 2.69 8.15 17.59
CA LEU A 324 4.04 8.03 17.07
C LEU A 324 4.01 7.27 15.77
N ILE A 325 4.97 7.56 14.90
CA ILE A 325 5.16 6.82 13.66
C ILE A 325 6.49 6.12 13.70
N VAL A 326 6.46 4.79 13.53
CA VAL A 326 7.63 3.94 13.57
C VAL A 326 7.91 3.45 12.15
N PHE A 327 9.09 3.81 11.65
CA PHE A 327 9.64 3.31 10.40
C PHE A 327 10.56 2.15 10.72
N THR A 328 10.31 0.98 10.16
CA THR A 328 11.16 -0.21 10.34
C THR A 328 11.71 -0.67 9.01
N GLY A 329 13.04 -0.76 8.91
CA GLY A 329 13.71 -1.39 7.78
C GLY A 329 13.68 -2.91 7.91
N VAL A 330 13.17 -3.59 6.89
CA VAL A 330 13.05 -5.05 6.84
C VAL A 330 13.69 -5.58 5.56
N GLU A 331 14.40 -6.70 5.64
CA GLU A 331 14.96 -7.42 4.49
C GLU A 331 14.46 -8.87 4.51
N LEU A 332 13.91 -9.32 3.39
CA LEU A 332 13.44 -10.68 3.21
C LEU A 332 14.45 -11.43 2.34
N LEU A 333 14.96 -12.56 2.83
CA LEU A 333 15.94 -13.39 2.14
C LEU A 333 15.36 -14.78 1.86
N ALA A 334 15.75 -15.37 0.73
CA ALA A 334 15.56 -16.79 0.49
C ALA A 334 16.66 -17.56 1.22
N CYS A 335 16.29 -18.47 2.11
CA CYS A 335 17.25 -19.43 2.65
C CYS A 335 17.60 -20.44 1.54
N GLY A 336 18.86 -20.47 1.11
CA GLY A 336 19.36 -21.55 0.27
C GLY A 336 19.25 -22.88 1.04
N ASN A 337 18.91 -23.97 0.34
CA ASN A 337 19.01 -25.32 0.90
C ASN A 337 20.46 -25.52 1.37
N GLY A 338 20.71 -25.45 2.67
CA GLY A 338 21.94 -25.95 3.24
C GLY A 338 21.94 -27.47 3.08
N ASP A 339 23.00 -28.00 2.46
CA ASP A 339 23.32 -29.43 2.45
C ASP A 339 23.59 -29.89 3.90
N GLY A 340 22.51 -30.15 4.63
CA GLY A 340 22.50 -30.85 5.90
C GLY A 340 21.83 -32.21 5.68
N ILE A 341 22.61 -33.27 5.78
CA ILE A 341 22.18 -34.67 5.68
C ILE A 341 20.97 -34.89 6.60
N VAL A 342 19.83 -35.24 6.02
CA VAL A 342 18.68 -35.80 6.75
C VAL A 342 18.32 -37.11 6.08
N ASP A 343 18.68 -38.20 6.76
CA ASP A 343 18.14 -39.53 6.48
C ASP A 343 16.63 -39.53 6.73
N GLY A 344 15.86 -40.13 5.82
CA GLY A 344 14.50 -40.60 6.10
C GLY A 344 13.37 -39.88 5.35
N SER A 345 13.04 -40.44 4.18
CA SER A 345 11.72 -40.56 3.55
C SER A 345 10.64 -39.50 3.87
N GLY A 346 10.32 -38.67 2.88
CA GLY A 346 9.08 -37.92 2.83
C GLY A 346 9.11 -36.92 1.68
N SER A 347 8.54 -37.29 0.54
CA SER A 347 8.34 -36.39 -0.60
C SER A 347 7.34 -35.30 -0.22
N SER A 348 7.85 -34.15 0.21
CA SER A 348 7.12 -32.90 0.33
C SER A 348 7.78 -31.90 -0.62
N GLU A 349 6.98 -31.30 -1.50
CA GLU A 349 7.42 -30.26 -2.43
C GLU A 349 8.14 -29.16 -1.64
N LYS A 350 9.37 -28.85 -2.05
CA LYS A 350 10.28 -27.94 -1.37
C LYS A 350 9.71 -26.51 -1.35
N GLY A 351 8.95 -26.18 -0.31
CA GLY A 351 8.53 -24.81 -0.03
C GLY A 351 9.76 -23.91 0.14
N LYS A 352 9.77 -22.75 -0.53
CA LYS A 352 10.80 -21.73 -0.31
C LYS A 352 10.78 -21.29 1.15
N VAL A 353 11.82 -21.64 1.91
CA VAL A 353 12.01 -21.12 3.26
C VAL A 353 12.49 -19.67 3.15
N LEU A 354 11.69 -18.73 3.63
CA LEU A 354 12.00 -17.31 3.64
C LEU A 354 12.35 -16.88 5.07
N GLN A 355 13.39 -16.06 5.20
CA GLN A 355 13.80 -15.46 6.48
C GLN A 355 13.62 -13.95 6.42
N MET A 356 12.93 -13.41 7.42
CA MET A 356 12.85 -11.97 7.63
C MET A 356 13.93 -11.51 8.59
N ILE A 357 14.64 -10.47 8.17
CA ILE A 357 15.64 -9.77 8.94
C ILE A 357 15.13 -8.36 9.20
N ASN A 358 14.95 -8.03 10.47
CA ASN A 358 14.69 -6.66 10.87
C ASN A 358 16.02 -5.95 11.03
N HIS A 359 16.11 -4.76 10.45
CA HIS A 359 17.25 -3.89 10.62
C HIS A 359 16.95 -2.87 11.72
N LYS A 360 17.07 -1.58 11.43
CA LYS A 360 16.82 -0.51 12.40
C LYS A 360 15.38 -0.04 12.28
N SER A 361 14.91 0.51 13.40
CA SER A 361 13.70 1.32 13.43
C SER A 361 14.04 2.73 13.88
N GLY A 362 13.34 3.69 13.29
CA GLY A 362 13.37 5.08 13.70
C GLY A 362 11.97 5.58 13.98
N ILE A 363 11.89 6.62 14.81
CA ILE A 363 10.61 7.16 15.27
C ILE A 363 10.43 8.61 14.87
N TYR A 364 9.26 8.94 14.35
CA TYR A 364 8.84 10.31 14.11
C TYR A 364 7.77 10.72 15.13
N ARG A 365 7.93 11.92 15.69
CA ARG A 365 6.99 12.57 16.60
C ARG A 365 6.59 13.91 16.01
N SER A 366 5.30 14.20 15.94
CA SER A 366 4.84 15.56 15.61
C SER A 366 5.10 16.46 16.82
N SER A 367 5.81 17.57 16.63
CA SER A 367 6.18 18.49 17.72
C SER A 367 4.99 19.13 18.44
N ASP A 368 3.85 19.20 17.77
CA ASP A 368 2.61 19.88 18.20
C ASP A 368 1.39 18.94 18.20
N GLY A 369 1.59 17.65 17.86
CA GLY A 369 0.50 16.69 17.68
C GLY A 369 -0.44 16.96 16.49
N THR A 370 -0.19 17.97 15.66
CA THR A 370 -1.12 18.37 14.59
C THR A 370 -0.83 17.68 13.25
N ALA A 371 0.40 17.21 13.03
CA ALA A 371 0.83 16.60 11.78
C ALA A 371 0.77 15.05 11.81
N THR A 372 -0.06 14.46 10.96
CA THR A 372 -0.15 13.01 10.74
C THR A 372 0.43 12.62 9.38
N ILE A 373 0.90 11.38 9.22
CA ILE A 373 1.20 10.80 7.90
C ILE A 373 -0.03 10.01 7.46
N GLU A 374 -0.63 10.44 6.35
CA GLU A 374 -1.82 9.81 5.77
C GLU A 374 -1.44 8.67 4.82
N ALA A 375 -0.33 8.81 4.08
CA ALA A 375 0.15 7.80 3.14
C ALA A 375 1.67 7.83 2.93
N VAL A 376 2.25 6.65 2.65
CA VAL A 376 3.63 6.44 2.19
C VAL A 376 3.60 5.84 0.80
N LEU A 377 4.27 6.49 -0.16
CA LEU A 377 4.13 6.21 -1.61
C LEU A 377 5.46 5.91 -2.30
#